data_AF-A4CW23-F1
#
_entry.id   AF-A4CW23-F1
#
_cell.length_a   1.000
_cell.length_b   1.000
_cell.length_c   1.000
_cell.angle_alpha   90.00
_cell.angle_beta   90.00
_cell.angle_gamma   90.00
#
_symmetry.space_group_name_H-M   'P 1'
#
loop_
_entity.id
_entity.type
_entity.pdbx_description
1 polymer ?
#
loop_
_entity_poly.entity_id
_entity_poly.type
_entity_poly.pdbx_seq_one_letter_code
_entity_poly.pdbx_strand_id
1 'polypeptide(L)'
;MLNQRNLYRIAAAIELITGVTLLLLPGFIVQMLFQAKAIGAEPYLAQLYGLALIGLGVACWSQPCPMSAQRGITIYNVVAAVFLFALIAKAISGGLMVLAAASLHLVLGALMIIDQLKQRSI
;
A
#
# COMPACT_ATOMS: atom_id res chain seq x y z
N MET A 1 11.54 -14.69 12.07
CA MET A 1 10.90 -15.25 10.85
C MET A 1 9.41 -14.94 10.92
N LEU A 2 8.90 -14.04 10.08
CA LEU A 2 7.45 -13.81 9.99
C LEU A 2 6.82 -15.07 9.37
N ASN A 3 5.87 -15.69 10.09
CA ASN A 3 5.07 -16.78 9.53
C ASN A 3 4.25 -16.23 8.35
N GLN A 4 4.13 -16.96 7.24
CA GLN A 4 3.51 -16.45 6.01
C GLN A 4 2.04 -16.06 6.19
N ARG A 5 1.34 -16.76 7.08
CA ARG A 5 0.00 -16.41 7.54
C ARG A 5 -0.08 -15.01 8.15
N ASN A 6 1.00 -14.55 8.78
CA ASN A 6 1.06 -13.23 9.39
C ASN A 6 1.42 -12.16 8.35
N LEU A 7 2.23 -12.46 7.33
CA LEU A 7 2.69 -11.46 6.36
C LEU A 7 1.53 -10.82 5.58
N TYR A 8 0.71 -11.63 4.90
CA TYR A 8 -0.42 -11.10 4.12
C TYR A 8 -1.50 -10.46 4.99
N ARG A 9 -1.69 -10.97 6.22
CA ARG A 9 -2.64 -10.38 7.16
C ARG A 9 -2.16 -9.02 7.68
N ILE A 10 -0.86 -8.87 7.94
CA ILE A 10 -0.25 -7.59 8.31
C ILE A 10 -0.39 -6.60 7.14
N ALA A 11 -0.04 -7.02 5.92
CA ALA A 11 -0.21 -6.17 4.74
C ALA A 11 -1.68 -5.74 4.57
N ALA A 12 -2.62 -6.68 4.62
CA ALA A 12 -4.05 -6.39 4.52
C ALA A 12 -4.53 -5.40 5.61
N ALA A 13 -4.06 -5.55 6.86
CA ALA A 13 -4.38 -4.63 7.94
C ALA A 13 -3.83 -3.22 7.68
N ILE A 14 -2.59 -3.11 7.20
CA ILE A 14 -1.97 -1.82 6.85
C ILE A 14 -2.76 -1.15 5.72
N GLU A 15 -3.12 -1.87 4.66
CA GLU A 15 -3.91 -1.31 3.55
C GLU A 15 -5.32 -0.91 4.00
N LEU A 16 -5.97 -1.68 4.88
CA LEU A 16 -7.26 -1.31 5.46
C LEU A 16 -7.17 0.00 6.24
N ILE A 17 -6.20 0.11 7.16
CA ILE A 17 -6.00 1.30 7.98
C ILE A 17 -5.68 2.50 7.09
N THR A 18 -4.83 2.31 6.09
CA THR A 18 -4.45 3.36 5.13
C THR A 18 -5.67 3.78 4.31
N GLY A 19 -6.47 2.84 3.83
CA GLY A 19 -7.68 3.11 3.07
C GLY A 19 -8.74 3.87 3.87
N VAL A 20 -8.97 3.48 5.13
CA VAL A 20 -9.85 4.21 6.05
C VAL A 20 -9.32 5.61 6.32
N THR A 21 -8.00 5.76 6.52
CA THR A 21 -7.38 7.06 6.77
C THR A 21 -7.50 7.99 5.55
N LEU A 22 -7.32 7.46 4.34
CA LEU A 22 -7.54 8.19 3.09
C LEU A 22 -9.01 8.61 2.91
N LEU A 23 -9.95 7.77 3.36
CA LEU A 23 -11.38 8.08 3.26
C LEU A 23 -11.78 9.21 4.21
N LEU A 24 -11.29 9.17 5.45
CA LEU A 24 -11.67 10.10 6.52
C LEU A 24 -10.85 11.39 6.54
N LEU A 25 -9.56 11.31 6.20
CA LEU A 25 -8.60 12.42 6.27
C LEU A 25 -7.86 12.65 4.93
N PRO A 26 -8.56 12.73 3.78
CA PRO A 26 -7.93 12.75 2.46
C PRO A 26 -7.00 13.95 2.26
N GLY A 27 -7.45 15.16 2.62
CA GLY A 27 -6.65 16.38 2.44
C GLY A 27 -5.38 16.38 3.29
N PHE A 28 -5.44 15.83 4.50
CA PHE A 28 -4.27 15.69 5.37
C PHE A 28 -3.24 14.73 4.76
N ILE A 29 -3.67 13.58 4.25
CA ILE A 29 -2.76 12.59 3.65
C ILE A 29 -2.15 13.13 2.35
N VAL A 30 -2.93 13.76 1.48
CA VAL A 30 -2.41 14.43 0.28
C VAL A 30 -1.37 15.48 0.66
N GLN A 31 -1.65 16.30 1.68
CA GLN A 31 -0.70 17.31 2.14
C GLN A 31 0.58 16.71 2.71
N MET A 32 0.50 15.62 3.48
CA MET A 32 1.69 14.95 4.01
C MET A 32 2.52 14.28 2.91
N LEU A 33 1.88 13.78 1.84
CA LEU A 33 2.58 13.14 0.73
C LEU A 33 3.19 14.16 -0.24
N PHE A 34 2.46 15.21 -0.60
CA PHE A 34 2.90 16.14 -1.65
C PHE A 34 3.47 17.45 -1.10
N GLN A 35 3.48 17.64 0.22
CA GLN A 35 3.87 18.89 0.89
C GLN A 35 3.11 20.12 0.36
N ALA A 36 1.92 19.89 -0.20
CA ALA A 36 1.10 20.87 -0.89
C ALA A 36 -0.35 20.75 -0.42
N LYS A 37 -1.08 21.86 -0.35
CA LYS A 37 -2.50 21.83 0.01
C LYS A 37 -3.30 21.15 -1.10
N ALA A 38 -4.25 20.32 -0.71
CA ALA A 38 -5.21 19.70 -1.61
C ALA A 38 -6.39 20.67 -1.83
N ILE A 39 -6.47 21.29 -3.01
CA ILE A 39 -7.36 22.44 -3.27
C ILE A 39 -8.40 22.15 -4.36
N GLY A 40 -8.29 21.02 -5.06
CA GLY A 40 -9.15 20.64 -6.16
C GLY A 40 -9.67 19.21 -6.01
N ALA A 41 -9.44 18.38 -7.04
CA ALA A 41 -9.96 17.01 -7.09
C ALA A 41 -9.15 16.00 -6.25
N GLU A 42 -8.00 16.41 -5.71
CA GLU A 42 -7.06 15.51 -5.04
C GLU A 42 -7.66 14.80 -3.81
N PRO A 43 -8.45 15.47 -2.93
CA PRO A 43 -9.09 14.77 -1.81
C PRO A 43 -10.06 13.68 -2.26
N TYR A 44 -10.85 13.93 -3.32
CA TYR A 44 -11.79 12.93 -3.84
C TYR A 44 -11.07 11.75 -4.49
N LEU A 45 -9.96 12.00 -5.18
CA LEU A 45 -9.08 10.95 -5.71
C LEU A 45 -8.45 10.12 -4.57
N ALA A 46 -8.03 10.78 -3.49
CA ALA A 46 -7.51 10.09 -2.30
C ALA A 46 -8.58 9.19 -1.65
N GLN A 47 -9.83 9.65 -1.55
CA GLN A 47 -10.95 8.83 -1.05
C GLN A 47 -11.24 7.63 -1.95
N LEU A 48 -11.28 7.85 -3.28
CA LEU A 48 -11.48 6.78 -4.25
C LEU A 48 -10.37 5.72 -4.15
N TYR A 49 -9.11 6.17 -4.01
CA TYR A 49 -7.99 5.27 -3.76
C TYR A 49 -8.15 4.53 -2.42
N GLY A 50 -8.60 5.22 -1.37
CA GLY A 50 -8.87 4.61 -0.07
C GLY A 50 -9.92 3.49 -0.14
N LEU A 51 -10.99 3.67 -0.90
CA LEU A 51 -11.99 2.61 -1.16
C LEU A 51 -11.39 1.40 -1.86
N ALA A 52 -10.49 1.62 -2.82
CA ALA A 52 -9.78 0.53 -3.49
C ALA A 52 -8.87 -0.25 -2.52
N LEU A 53 -8.16 0.44 -1.61
CA LEU A 53 -7.34 -0.22 -0.59
C LEU A 53 -8.18 -1.02 0.39
N ILE A 54 -9.35 -0.50 0.78
CA ILE A 54 -10.29 -1.24 1.63
C ILE A 54 -10.72 -2.53 0.92
N GLY A 55 -11.13 -2.44 -0.34
CA GLY A 55 -11.51 -3.62 -1.13
C GLY A 55 -10.39 -4.65 -1.23
N LEU A 56 -9.15 -4.19 -1.47
CA LEU A 56 -7.97 -5.05 -1.55
C LEU A 56 -7.66 -5.74 -0.21
N GLY A 57 -7.71 -5.00 0.89
CA GLY A 57 -7.49 -5.52 2.23
C GLY A 57 -8.57 -6.54 2.64
N VAL A 58 -9.84 -6.25 2.36
CA VAL A 58 -10.96 -7.20 2.57
C VAL A 58 -10.77 -8.47 1.76
N ALA A 59 -10.37 -8.36 0.48
CA ALA A 59 -10.16 -9.51 -0.38
C ALA A 59 -9.07 -10.46 0.15
N CYS A 60 -8.06 -9.94 0.87
CA CYS A 60 -7.00 -10.76 1.48
C CYS A 60 -7.23 -11.06 2.98
N TRP A 61 -8.39 -10.71 3.54
CA TRP A 61 -8.65 -10.86 4.97
C TRP A 61 -8.95 -12.31 5.41
N SER A 62 -9.42 -13.17 4.50
CA SER A 62 -9.75 -14.55 4.82
C SER A 62 -8.52 -15.38 5.21
N GLN A 63 -8.74 -16.50 5.90
CA GLN A 63 -7.68 -17.43 6.30
C GLN A 63 -7.93 -18.83 5.74
N PRO A 64 -7.10 -19.32 4.80
CA PRO A 64 -5.97 -18.62 4.18
C PRO A 64 -6.40 -17.47 3.24
N CYS A 65 -5.53 -16.47 3.05
CA CYS A 65 -5.76 -15.42 2.04
C CYS A 65 -5.73 -16.09 0.64
N PRO A 66 -6.70 -15.85 -0.26
CA PRO A 66 -6.76 -16.52 -1.55
C PRO A 66 -5.55 -16.13 -2.41
N MET A 67 -5.03 -17.06 -3.22
CA MET A 67 -3.84 -16.80 -4.05
C MET A 67 -4.00 -15.59 -4.99
N SER A 68 -5.20 -15.34 -5.50
CA SER A 68 -5.50 -14.16 -6.32
C SER A 68 -5.33 -12.86 -5.52
N ALA A 69 -5.85 -12.81 -4.29
CA ALA A 69 -5.72 -11.66 -3.41
C ALA A 69 -4.28 -11.48 -2.92
N GLN A 70 -3.55 -12.56 -2.64
CA GLN A 70 -2.11 -12.51 -2.34
C GLN A 70 -1.32 -11.85 -3.49
N ARG A 71 -1.59 -12.25 -4.74
CA ARG A 71 -0.95 -11.61 -5.91
C ARG A 71 -1.35 -10.15 -6.05
N GLY A 72 -2.63 -9.84 -5.87
CA GLY A 72 -3.14 -8.47 -5.94
C GLY A 72 -2.43 -7.54 -4.95
N ILE A 73 -2.36 -7.93 -3.67
CA ILE A 73 -1.74 -7.10 -2.63
C ILE A 73 -0.22 -6.99 -2.80
N THR A 74 0.44 -8.04 -3.32
CA THR A 74 1.86 -7.97 -3.71
C THR A 74 2.09 -7.01 -4.85
N ILE A 75 1.34 -7.12 -5.95
CA ILE A 75 1.46 -6.25 -7.12
C ILE A 75 1.24 -4.80 -6.70
N TYR A 76 0.19 -4.55 -5.92
CA TYR A 76 -0.09 -3.22 -5.39
C TYR A 76 1.09 -2.67 -4.59
N ASN A 77 1.62 -3.41 -3.61
CA ASN A 77 2.73 -2.94 -2.78
C ASN A 77 3.98 -2.65 -3.62
N VAL A 78 4.32 -3.52 -4.58
CA VAL A 78 5.48 -3.32 -5.46
C VAL A 78 5.30 -2.08 -6.35
N VAL A 79 4.15 -1.95 -7.01
CA VAL A 79 3.88 -0.84 -7.92
C VAL A 79 3.77 0.49 -7.16
N ALA A 80 3.15 0.49 -5.98
CA ALA A 80 3.06 1.66 -5.10
C ALA A 80 4.46 2.13 -4.67
N ALA A 81 5.34 1.20 -4.26
CA ALA A 81 6.72 1.53 -3.90
C ALA A 81 7.47 2.20 -5.08
N VAL A 82 7.42 1.59 -6.27
CA VAL A 82 8.05 2.13 -7.48
C VAL A 82 7.50 3.52 -7.81
N PHE A 83 6.18 3.68 -7.74
CA PHE A 83 5.53 4.95 -8.04
C PHE A 83 5.95 6.05 -7.06
N LEU A 84 5.92 5.78 -5.75
CA LEU A 84 6.30 6.77 -4.73
C LEU A 84 7.78 7.17 -4.84
N PHE A 85 8.68 6.20 -5.08
CA PHE A 85 10.09 6.53 -5.33
C PHE A 85 10.28 7.34 -6.62
N ALA A 86 9.50 7.06 -7.66
CA ALA A 86 9.53 7.85 -8.90
C ALA A 86 9.05 9.30 -8.67
N LEU A 87 8.05 9.51 -7.79
CA LEU A 87 7.61 10.86 -7.43
C LEU A 87 8.69 11.63 -6.64
N ILE A 88 9.37 10.94 -5.72
CA ILE A 88 10.53 11.51 -4.99
C ILE A 88 11.65 11.88 -5.96
N ALA A 89 12.02 10.97 -6.86
CA ALA A 89 13.10 11.18 -7.83
C ALA A 89 12.81 12.35 -8.79
N LYS A 90 11.53 12.60 -9.10
CA LYS A 90 11.08 13.73 -9.94
C LYS A 90 10.87 15.03 -9.15
N ALA A 91 11.13 15.05 -7.84
CA ALA A 91 10.87 16.17 -6.94
C ALA A 91 9.40 16.67 -6.96
N ILE A 92 8.45 15.77 -7.28
CA ILE A 92 7.00 16.05 -7.27
C ILE A 92 6.43 15.90 -5.84
N SER A 93 7.07 15.06 -5.04
CA SER A 93 6.65 14.67 -3.69
C SER A 93 7.90 14.47 -2.84
N GLY A 94 7.78 14.61 -1.52
CA GLY A 94 8.93 14.53 -0.64
C GLY A 94 8.56 14.56 0.83
N GLY A 95 9.58 14.43 1.68
CA GLY A 95 9.42 14.41 3.13
C GLY A 95 9.31 13.00 3.72
N LEU A 96 9.22 12.96 5.04
CA LEU A 96 9.33 11.72 5.81
C LEU A 96 8.19 10.75 5.53
N MET A 97 6.96 11.26 5.33
CA MET A 97 5.78 10.41 5.10
C MET A 97 5.89 9.59 3.81
N VAL A 98 6.30 10.23 2.71
CA VAL A 98 6.43 9.57 1.39
C VAL A 98 7.55 8.55 1.42
N LEU A 99 8.69 8.90 2.02
CA LEU A 99 9.81 7.99 2.19
C LEU A 99 9.43 6.78 3.04
N ALA A 100 8.71 7.01 4.15
CA ALA A 100 8.22 5.93 5.01
C ALA A 100 7.24 5.03 4.25
N ALA A 101 6.26 5.59 3.53
CA ALA A 101 5.29 4.84 2.74
C ALA A 101 5.97 4.03 1.62
N ALA A 102 6.88 4.65 0.84
CA ALA A 102 7.62 3.99 -0.23
C ALA A 102 8.46 2.83 0.31
N SER A 103 9.14 3.03 1.44
CA SER A 103 9.98 2.01 2.07
C SER A 103 9.15 0.87 2.64
N LEU A 104 8.02 1.18 3.29
CA LEU A 104 7.11 0.18 3.83
C LEU A 104 6.57 -0.72 2.71
N HIS A 105 6.06 -0.12 1.63
CA HIS A 105 5.56 -0.85 0.47
C HIS A 105 6.66 -1.69 -0.20
N LEU A 106 7.88 -1.16 -0.30
CA LEU A 106 9.02 -1.90 -0.87
C LEU A 106 9.35 -3.13 -0.03
N VAL A 107 9.44 -2.99 1.30
CA VAL A 107 9.76 -4.10 2.20
C VAL A 107 8.67 -5.15 2.18
N LEU A 108 7.40 -4.76 2.31
CA LEU A 108 6.28 -5.70 2.25
C LEU A 108 6.22 -6.42 0.89
N GLY A 109 6.35 -5.67 -0.21
CA GLY A 109 6.39 -6.22 -1.57
C GLY A 109 7.51 -7.25 -1.76
N ALA A 110 8.74 -6.91 -1.34
CA ALA A 110 9.88 -7.81 -1.43
C ALA A 110 9.69 -9.08 -0.62
N LEU A 111 9.21 -8.97 0.63
CA LEU A 111 8.93 -10.12 1.49
C LEU A 111 7.87 -11.04 0.88
N MET A 112 6.80 -10.48 0.30
CA MET A 112 5.75 -11.26 -0.35
C MET A 112 6.23 -11.92 -1.64
N ILE A 113 7.10 -11.27 -2.42
CA ILE A 113 7.75 -11.91 -3.59
C ILE A 113 8.60 -13.10 -3.13
N ILE A 114 9.46 -12.91 -2.13
CA ILE A 114 10.33 -13.98 -1.61
C ILE A 114 9.49 -15.16 -1.12
N ASP A 115 8.39 -14.88 -0.42
CA ASP A 115 7.41 -15.88 0.00
C ASP A 115 6.86 -16.67 -1.21
N GLN A 116 6.30 -15.99 -2.21
CA GLN A 116 5.71 -16.64 -3.39
C GLN A 116 6.73 -17.47 -4.18
N LEU A 117 7.98 -17.02 -4.25
CA LEU A 117 9.06 -17.77 -4.89
C LEU A 117 9.37 -19.06 -4.11
N LYS A 118 9.40 -19.01 -2.77
CA LYS A 118 9.59 -20.21 -1.93
C LYS A 118 8.44 -21.20 -2.09
N GLN A 119 7.20 -20.73 -2.16
CA GLN A 119 6.03 -21.59 -2.36
C GLN A 119 6.02 -22.26 -3.74
N ARG A 120 6.59 -21.63 -4.77
CA ARG A 120 6.72 -22.25 -6.11
C ARG A 120 7.81 -23.30 -6.23
N SER A 121 8.81 -23.27 -5.34
CA SER A 121 9.94 -24.21 -5.35
C SER A 121 9.70 -25.50 -4.56
N ILE A 122 8.52 -25.63 -3.93
CA ILE A 122 8.07 -26.80 -3.16
C ILE A 122 6.99 -27.50 -3.96
#